data_AF-A0A965QE12-F1
#
_entry.id   AF-A0A965QE12-F1
#
_cell.length_a   1.000
_cell.length_b   1.000
_cell.length_c   1.000
_cell.angle_alpha   90.00
_cell.angle_beta   90.00
_cell.angle_gamma   90.00
#
_symmetry.space_group_name_H-M   'P 1'
#
loop_
_entity.id
_entity.type
_entity.pdbx_description
1 polymer ?
#
loop_
_entity_poly.entity_id
_entity_poly.type
_entity_poly.pdbx_seq_one_letter_code
_entity_poly.pdbx_strand_id
1 'polypeptide(L)'
;MERKMIKIVTLLVFIFSGIQASGQNLDYKSIRDSLTQLSCGQVDSLTVVKTRTKLETVDTNLISSNIDIYYRDLGWCYYRLYLETKDISFIRMASDSYDKALSHNPRYATVLHDQYFFNYFFFKDCQKGKYYMVRYKKVTPRKYWNKDEMKRLSNNCDKFIIMSSKL
;
A
#
# COMPACT_ATOMS: atom_id res chain seq x y z
N MET A 1 47.15 -40.93 30.43
CA MET A 1 46.48 -40.64 31.72
C MET A 1 46.67 -39.15 32.00
N GLU A 2 45.70 -38.33 32.33
CA GLU A 2 44.24 -38.34 32.25
C GLU A 2 43.81 -36.92 32.66
N ARG A 3 42.93 -36.31 31.86
CA ARG A 3 41.96 -35.24 32.18
C ARG A 3 42.30 -34.23 33.30
N LYS A 4 42.64 -33.00 32.90
CA LYS A 4 42.20 -31.77 33.60
C LYS A 4 41.74 -30.72 32.58
N MET A 5 40.65 -31.03 31.88
CA MET A 5 39.86 -30.09 31.07
C MET A 5 38.47 -29.99 31.69
N ILE A 6 38.39 -29.49 32.92
CA ILE A 6 37.12 -29.18 33.57
C ILE A 6 37.36 -27.90 34.35
N LYS A 7 36.81 -26.78 33.85
CA LYS A 7 36.37 -25.56 34.58
C LYS A 7 36.40 -24.25 33.77
N ILE A 8 36.46 -24.27 32.43
CA ILE A 8 36.28 -23.04 31.62
C ILE A 8 35.35 -23.28 30.42
N VAL A 9 34.19 -23.93 30.63
CA VAL A 9 33.17 -24.08 29.57
C VAL A 9 31.77 -23.69 30.04
N THR A 10 31.64 -23.04 31.20
CA THR A 10 30.33 -22.75 31.78
C THR A 10 30.22 -21.32 32.28
N LEU A 11 30.51 -20.34 31.42
CA LEU A 11 30.16 -18.93 31.69
C LEU A 11 30.05 -18.07 30.41
N LEU A 12 29.41 -18.60 29.36
CA LEU A 12 29.03 -17.83 28.16
C LEU A 12 27.59 -18.15 27.74
N VAL A 13 26.71 -18.28 28.73
CA VAL A 13 25.26 -18.36 28.54
C VAL A 13 24.67 -17.36 29.54
N PHE A 14 23.73 -16.53 29.09
CA PHE A 14 22.98 -15.51 29.86
C PHE A 14 23.54 -14.08 29.98
N ILE A 15 23.96 -13.47 28.86
CA ILE A 15 23.70 -12.03 28.65
C ILE A 15 23.12 -11.81 27.25
N PHE A 16 22.13 -12.62 26.89
CA PHE A 16 21.06 -12.18 25.98
C PHE A 16 19.86 -11.85 26.87
N SER A 17 20.06 -10.96 27.85
CA SER A 17 18.97 -10.23 28.47
C SER A 17 18.34 -9.43 27.36
N GLY A 18 17.27 -10.00 26.81
CA GLY A 18 16.50 -9.42 25.73
C GLY A 18 16.25 -7.96 26.04
N ILE A 19 16.80 -7.10 25.20
CA ILE A 19 16.09 -5.87 24.87
C ILE A 19 14.86 -6.37 24.13
N GLN A 20 13.83 -6.75 24.90
CA GLN A 20 12.47 -6.61 24.44
C GLN A 20 12.34 -5.12 24.19
N ALA A 21 12.72 -4.69 22.98
CA ALA A 21 12.24 -3.45 22.44
C ALA A 21 10.74 -3.61 22.52
N SER A 22 10.15 -3.04 23.56
CA SER A 22 8.71 -2.84 23.63
C SER A 22 8.43 -2.05 22.37
N GLY A 23 8.03 -2.75 21.30
CA GLY A 23 7.70 -2.15 20.03
C GLY A 23 6.71 -1.05 20.39
N GLN A 24 7.12 0.20 20.20
CA GLN A 24 6.27 1.32 20.52
C GLN A 24 4.98 1.08 19.74
N ASN A 25 3.87 0.93 20.45
CA ASN A 25 2.61 0.53 19.86
C ASN A 25 1.99 1.79 19.23
N LEU A 26 2.58 2.24 18.12
CA LEU A 26 2.22 3.49 17.46
C LEU A 26 0.99 3.29 16.57
N ASP A 27 -0.08 4.02 16.87
CA ASP A 27 -1.22 4.16 15.97
C ASP A 27 -0.90 5.21 14.91
N TYR A 28 -0.87 4.82 13.63
CA TYR A 28 -0.64 5.76 12.55
C TYR A 28 -1.63 6.94 12.56
N LYS A 29 -2.91 6.71 12.91
CA LYS A 29 -3.91 7.79 12.96
C LYS A 29 -3.52 8.88 13.95
N SER A 30 -2.81 8.55 15.03
CA SER A 30 -2.39 9.51 16.05
C SER A 30 -1.33 10.50 15.55
N ILE A 31 -0.53 10.12 14.55
CA ILE A 31 0.54 10.94 13.98
C ILE A 31 0.22 11.47 12.58
N ARG A 32 -0.82 10.93 11.94
CA ARG A 32 -1.20 11.20 10.55
C ARG A 32 -1.32 12.70 10.23
N ASP A 33 -1.93 13.49 11.11
CA ASP A 33 -2.17 14.92 10.86
C ASP A 33 -0.87 15.76 10.92
N SER A 34 0.16 15.29 11.65
CA SER A 34 1.49 15.91 11.65
C SER A 34 2.28 15.62 10.37
N LEU A 35 1.95 14.51 9.72
CA LEU A 35 2.63 14.01 8.53
C LEU A 35 1.96 14.48 7.24
N THR A 36 0.64 14.52 7.22
CA THR A 36 -0.16 14.70 6.00
C THR A 36 -0.96 15.99 6.04
N GLN A 37 -0.91 16.74 4.94
CA GLN A 37 -1.81 17.88 4.68
C GLN A 37 -2.68 17.59 3.45
N LEU A 38 -3.05 16.32 3.28
CA LEU A 38 -3.77 15.84 2.12
C LEU A 38 -5.26 16.16 2.29
N SER A 39 -5.76 17.16 1.57
CA SER A 39 -7.19 17.42 1.46
C SER A 39 -7.80 16.70 0.25
N CYS A 40 -9.13 16.60 0.23
CA CYS A 40 -9.92 16.16 -0.93
C CYS A 40 -9.96 17.21 -2.06
N GLY A 41 -9.42 18.42 -1.84
CA GLY A 41 -9.38 19.51 -2.80
C GLY A 41 -8.10 19.56 -3.62
N GLN A 42 -7.91 20.67 -4.33
CA GLN A 42 -6.63 21.01 -4.96
C GLN A 42 -5.57 21.14 -3.86
N VAL A 43 -4.47 20.42 -4.01
CA VAL A 43 -3.30 20.51 -3.13
C VAL A 43 -2.12 20.79 -4.04
N ASP A 44 -1.36 21.83 -3.73
CA ASP A 44 -0.21 22.20 -4.54
C ASP A 44 0.83 21.07 -4.57
N SER A 45 1.57 20.98 -5.68
CA SER A 45 2.54 19.91 -5.92
C SER A 45 3.65 19.88 -4.86
N LEU A 46 4.05 21.03 -4.31
CA LEU A 46 5.05 21.13 -3.25
C LEU A 46 4.55 20.47 -1.96
N THR A 47 3.29 20.66 -1.59
CA THR A 47 2.66 20.00 -0.43
C THR A 47 2.59 18.49 -0.62
N VAL A 48 2.32 18.00 -1.83
CA VAL A 48 2.34 16.56 -2.14
C VAL A 48 3.75 15.98 -1.97
N VAL A 49 4.78 16.65 -2.51
CA VAL A 49 6.18 16.25 -2.37
C VAL A 49 6.62 16.23 -0.90
N LYS A 50 6.32 17.29 -0.15
CA LYS A 50 6.63 17.36 1.30
C LYS A 50 5.96 16.24 2.09
N THR A 51 4.68 15.97 1.79
CA THR A 51 3.95 14.89 2.46
C THR A 51 4.56 13.52 2.13
N ARG A 52 4.86 13.26 0.85
CA ARG A 52 5.52 12.02 0.43
C ARG A 52 6.84 11.84 1.18
N THR A 53 7.72 12.85 1.19
CA THR A 53 9.02 12.78 1.88
C THR A 53 8.85 12.49 3.37
N LYS A 54 7.90 13.16 4.06
CA LYS A 54 7.62 12.86 5.47
C LYS A 54 7.18 11.41 5.68
N LEU A 55 6.26 10.90 4.84
CA LEU A 55 5.78 9.53 4.93
C LEU A 55 6.91 8.51 4.67
N GLU A 56 7.77 8.76 3.68
CA GLU A 56 8.92 7.90 3.35
C GLU A 56 9.96 7.83 4.49
N THR A 57 10.00 8.82 5.38
CA THR A 57 10.91 8.84 6.55
C THR A 57 10.35 8.15 7.80
N VAL A 58 9.09 7.72 7.80
CA VAL A 58 8.49 7.03 8.95
C VAL A 58 9.05 5.62 9.07
N ASP A 59 9.56 5.25 10.24
CA ASP A 59 9.91 3.85 10.54
C ASP A 59 8.63 3.03 10.73
N THR A 60 8.23 2.32 9.67
CA THR A 60 7.00 1.53 9.65
C THR A 60 7.02 0.35 10.62
N ASN A 61 8.18 -0.08 11.12
CA ASN A 61 8.27 -1.17 12.11
C ASN A 61 7.70 -0.74 13.47
N LEU A 62 7.60 0.56 13.72
CA LEU A 62 6.99 1.10 14.93
C LEU A 62 5.46 1.20 14.81
N ILE A 63 4.88 1.15 13.60
CA ILE A 63 3.43 1.27 13.42
C ILE A 63 2.76 -0.07 13.71
N SER A 64 2.03 -0.14 14.81
CA SER A 64 1.33 -1.34 15.26
C SER A 64 -0.15 -1.38 14.86
N SER A 65 -0.75 -0.21 14.56
CA SER A 65 -2.16 -0.11 14.19
C SER A 65 -2.39 0.93 13.10
N ASN A 66 -3.41 0.69 12.26
CA ASN A 66 -3.80 1.52 11.12
C ASN A 66 -2.67 1.73 10.07
N ILE A 67 -1.72 0.79 9.95
CA ILE A 67 -0.65 0.83 8.95
C ILE A 67 -1.18 0.73 7.51
N ASP A 68 -2.35 0.14 7.31
CA ASP A 68 -3.05 0.13 6.02
C ASP A 68 -3.39 1.54 5.54
N ILE A 69 -3.70 2.45 6.47
CA ILE A 69 -3.97 3.86 6.16
C ILE A 69 -2.68 4.59 5.80
N TYR A 70 -1.55 4.29 6.46
CA TYR A 70 -0.24 4.82 6.09
C TYR A 70 0.09 4.49 4.64
N TYR A 71 -0.01 3.21 4.27
CA TYR A 71 0.29 2.78 2.91
C TYR A 71 -0.70 3.34 1.88
N ARG A 72 -1.97 3.52 2.26
CA ARG A 72 -2.96 4.20 1.41
C ARG A 72 -2.59 5.67 1.17
N ASP A 73 -2.16 6.39 2.20
CA ASP A 73 -1.79 7.81 2.05
C ASP A 73 -0.49 7.98 1.25
N LEU A 74 0.49 7.08 1.44
CA LEU A 74 1.69 7.04 0.61
C LEU A 74 1.35 6.75 -0.86
N GLY A 75 0.48 5.77 -1.12
CA GLY A 75 0.00 5.47 -2.47
C GLY A 75 -0.72 6.64 -3.12
N TRP A 76 -1.53 7.37 -2.34
CA TRP A 76 -2.21 8.57 -2.80
C TRP A 76 -1.25 9.70 -3.16
N CYS A 77 -0.18 9.90 -2.38
CA CYS A 77 0.89 10.84 -2.69
C CYS A 77 1.53 10.53 -4.05
N TYR A 78 1.91 9.28 -4.29
CA TYR A 78 2.47 8.88 -5.59
C TYR A 78 1.48 9.09 -6.73
N TYR A 79 0.21 8.70 -6.56
CA TYR A 79 -0.79 8.93 -7.61
C TYR A 79 -0.96 10.41 -7.95
N ARG A 80 -0.96 11.29 -6.94
CA ARG A 80 -1.02 12.74 -7.17
C ARG A 80 0.23 13.26 -7.89
N LEU A 81 1.42 12.75 -7.57
CA LEU A 81 2.62 13.09 -8.31
C LEU A 81 2.53 12.67 -9.78
N TYR A 82 1.97 11.49 -10.09
CA TYR A 82 1.67 11.12 -11.47
C TYR A 82 0.72 12.13 -12.14
N LEU A 83 -0.33 12.60 -11.45
CA LEU A 83 -1.27 13.55 -12.03
C LEU A 83 -0.57 14.86 -12.43
N GLU A 84 0.44 15.30 -11.68
CA GLU A 84 1.23 16.50 -11.96
C GLU A 84 2.31 16.26 -13.03
N THR A 85 3.09 15.18 -12.91
CA THR A 85 4.30 14.96 -13.73
C THR A 85 4.07 14.10 -14.96
N LYS A 86 2.99 13.32 -14.97
CA LYS A 86 2.71 12.23 -15.93
C LYS A 86 3.77 11.12 -15.94
N ASP A 87 4.66 11.07 -14.94
CA ASP A 87 5.63 9.98 -14.81
C ASP A 87 4.94 8.71 -14.32
N ILE A 88 4.85 7.72 -15.21
CA ILE A 88 4.19 6.44 -14.95
C ILE A 88 4.87 5.62 -13.84
N SER A 89 6.13 5.92 -13.50
CA SER A 89 6.82 5.27 -12.37
C SER A 89 6.03 5.45 -11.07
N PHE A 90 5.39 6.61 -10.89
CA PHE A 90 4.56 6.89 -9.73
C PHE A 90 3.28 6.08 -9.68
N ILE A 91 2.72 5.63 -10.81
CA ILE A 91 1.60 4.69 -10.80
C ILE A 91 2.02 3.34 -10.23
N ARG A 92 3.23 2.85 -10.57
CA ARG A 92 3.76 1.61 -10.00
C ARG A 92 3.97 1.74 -8.50
N MET A 93 4.64 2.80 -8.05
CA MET A 93 4.86 3.07 -6.62
C MET A 93 3.54 3.20 -5.83
N ALA A 94 2.54 3.85 -6.43
CA ALA A 94 1.20 3.95 -5.85
C ALA A 94 0.54 2.56 -5.70
N SER A 95 0.59 1.74 -6.76
CA SER A 95 0.06 0.37 -6.74
C SER A 95 0.75 -0.51 -5.70
N ASP A 96 2.08 -0.46 -5.61
CA ASP A 96 2.84 -1.24 -4.63
C ASP A 96 2.48 -0.84 -3.20
N SER A 97 2.27 0.45 -2.95
CA SER A 97 1.79 0.95 -1.66
C SER A 97 0.37 0.43 -1.36
N TYR A 98 -0.52 0.44 -2.35
CA TYR A 98 -1.87 -0.12 -2.19
C TYR A 98 -1.87 -1.63 -1.93
N ASP A 99 -0.96 -2.41 -2.55
CA ASP A 99 -0.83 -3.82 -2.24
C ASP A 99 -0.36 -4.05 -0.79
N LYS A 100 0.57 -3.25 -0.28
CA LYS A 100 0.93 -3.26 1.16
C LYS A 100 -0.24 -2.88 2.05
N ALA A 101 -1.06 -1.90 1.68
CA ALA A 101 -2.28 -1.58 2.44
C ALA A 101 -3.24 -2.79 2.49
N LEU A 102 -3.43 -3.50 1.37
CA LEU A 102 -4.29 -4.67 1.29
C LEU A 102 -3.72 -5.91 1.99
N SER A 103 -2.41 -6.04 2.16
CA SER A 103 -1.82 -7.13 2.96
C SER A 103 -2.15 -6.99 4.45
N HIS A 104 -2.31 -5.75 4.93
CA HIS A 104 -2.73 -5.46 6.31
C HIS A 104 -4.25 -5.39 6.47
N ASN A 105 -4.97 -4.87 5.47
CA ASN A 105 -6.44 -4.79 5.47
C ASN A 105 -7.02 -5.28 4.14
N PRO A 106 -7.29 -6.59 4.00
CA PRO A 106 -7.78 -7.18 2.75
C PRO A 106 -9.18 -6.71 2.31
N ARG A 107 -9.91 -6.01 3.19
CA ARG A 107 -11.28 -5.52 2.96
C ARG A 107 -11.34 -4.00 2.78
N TYR A 108 -10.21 -3.32 2.64
CA TYR A 108 -10.15 -1.88 2.48
C TYR A 108 -10.77 -1.43 1.15
N ALA A 109 -12.05 -1.06 1.18
CA ALA A 109 -12.86 -0.77 -0.01
C ALA A 109 -12.23 0.28 -0.94
N THR A 110 -11.73 1.39 -0.40
CA THR A 110 -11.09 2.44 -1.21
C THR A 110 -9.86 1.92 -1.94
N VAL A 111 -9.00 1.15 -1.27
CA VAL A 111 -7.78 0.61 -1.89
C VAL A 111 -8.11 -0.47 -2.92
N LEU A 112 -9.13 -1.30 -2.69
CA LEU A 112 -9.64 -2.24 -3.69
C LEU A 112 -10.16 -1.52 -4.94
N HIS A 113 -10.79 -0.36 -4.76
CA HIS A 113 -11.23 0.49 -5.86
C HIS A 113 -10.03 0.99 -6.67
N ASP A 114 -9.06 1.60 -6.00
CA ASP A 114 -7.85 2.15 -6.64
C ASP A 114 -7.07 1.07 -7.39
N GLN A 115 -6.95 -0.13 -6.80
CA GLN A 115 -6.30 -1.27 -7.45
C GLN A 115 -7.03 -1.73 -8.71
N TYR A 116 -8.36 -1.91 -8.70
CA TYR A 116 -9.03 -2.30 -9.95
C TYR A 116 -8.92 -1.19 -10.99
N PHE A 117 -9.02 0.08 -10.59
CA PHE A 117 -8.88 1.21 -11.49
C PHE A 117 -7.50 1.20 -12.14
N PHE A 118 -6.43 1.03 -11.37
CA PHE A 118 -5.07 1.02 -11.91
C PHE A 118 -4.82 -0.15 -12.84
N ASN A 119 -5.25 -1.35 -12.46
CA ASN A 119 -5.05 -2.54 -13.28
C ASN A 119 -5.82 -2.45 -14.61
N TYR A 120 -7.07 -1.96 -14.60
CA TYR A 120 -7.82 -1.74 -15.84
C TYR A 120 -7.26 -0.58 -16.68
N PHE A 121 -6.97 0.55 -16.04
CA PHE A 121 -6.72 1.80 -16.76
C PHE A 121 -5.25 1.96 -17.15
N PHE A 122 -4.31 1.77 -16.22
CA PHE A 122 -2.89 2.01 -16.45
C PHE A 122 -2.14 0.77 -16.92
N PHE A 123 -2.31 -0.36 -16.23
CA PHE A 123 -1.55 -1.57 -16.53
C PHE A 123 -2.15 -2.41 -17.66
N LYS A 124 -3.42 -2.18 -18.00
CA LYS A 124 -4.19 -3.01 -18.93
C LYS A 124 -4.21 -4.50 -18.53
N ASP A 125 -4.02 -4.79 -17.24
CA ASP A 125 -4.12 -6.13 -16.68
C ASP A 125 -5.58 -6.41 -16.32
N CYS A 126 -6.30 -6.94 -17.29
CA CYS A 126 -7.72 -7.24 -17.18
C CYS A 126 -8.02 -8.31 -16.13
N GLN A 127 -7.08 -9.25 -15.90
CA GLN A 127 -7.25 -10.32 -14.92
C GLN A 127 -7.17 -9.75 -13.51
N LYS A 128 -6.14 -8.97 -13.19
CA LYS A 128 -6.02 -8.30 -11.90
C LYS A 128 -7.10 -7.25 -11.69
N GLY A 129 -7.46 -6.49 -12.73
CA GLY A 129 -8.58 -5.55 -12.68
C GLY A 129 -9.88 -6.23 -12.25
N LYS A 130 -10.22 -7.35 -12.88
CA LYS A 130 -11.41 -8.14 -12.52
C LYS A 130 -11.33 -8.70 -11.11
N TYR A 131 -10.15 -9.19 -10.72
CA TYR A 131 -9.91 -9.72 -9.38
C TYR A 131 -10.21 -8.68 -8.28
N TYR A 132 -9.63 -7.49 -8.37
CA TYR A 132 -9.87 -6.43 -7.38
C TYR A 132 -11.29 -5.87 -7.44
N MET A 133 -11.89 -5.73 -8.64
CA MET A 133 -13.28 -5.26 -8.77
C MET A 133 -14.28 -6.22 -8.11
N VAL A 134 -14.09 -7.54 -8.26
CA VAL A 134 -14.93 -8.53 -7.57
C VAL A 134 -14.79 -8.43 -6.06
N ARG A 135 -13.57 -8.22 -5.54
CA ARG A 135 -13.32 -8.01 -4.11
C ARG A 135 -13.99 -6.73 -3.60
N TYR A 136 -13.88 -5.63 -4.34
CA TYR A 136 -14.56 -4.37 -4.03
C TYR A 136 -16.08 -4.56 -3.90
N LYS A 137 -16.71 -5.22 -4.88
CA LYS A 137 -18.16 -5.50 -4.86
C LYS A 137 -18.61 -6.34 -3.66
N LYS A 138 -17.73 -7.18 -3.11
CA LYS A 138 -18.04 -8.00 -1.93
C LYS A 138 -18.08 -7.19 -0.63
N VAL A 139 -17.29 -6.12 -0.52
CA VAL A 139 -17.16 -5.33 0.71
C VAL A 139 -17.92 -4.01 0.69
N THR A 140 -18.33 -3.56 -0.50
CA THR A 140 -19.00 -2.26 -0.68
C THR A 140 -20.48 -2.45 -1.03
N PRO A 141 -21.42 -1.80 -0.31
CA PRO A 141 -22.84 -1.81 -0.67
C PRO A 141 -23.11 -1.31 -2.09
N ARG A 142 -24.04 -1.95 -2.81
CA ARG A 142 -24.36 -1.64 -4.23
C ARG A 142 -24.66 -0.17 -4.52
N LYS A 143 -25.22 0.57 -3.56
CA LYS A 143 -25.55 2.00 -3.71
C LYS A 143 -24.32 2.90 -3.91
N TYR A 144 -23.13 2.44 -3.50
CA TYR A 144 -21.88 3.18 -3.64
C TYR A 144 -21.08 2.77 -4.89
N TRP A 145 -21.59 1.84 -5.71
CA TRP A 145 -20.89 1.42 -6.91
C TRP A 145 -21.06 2.44 -8.03
N ASN A 146 -19.95 2.88 -8.63
CA ASN A 146 -19.99 3.61 -9.88
C ASN A 146 -20.13 2.61 -11.06
N LYS A 147 -21.38 2.27 -11.39
CA LYS A 147 -21.68 1.26 -12.43
C LYS A 147 -21.14 1.63 -13.81
N ASP A 148 -21.17 2.91 -14.15
CA ASP A 148 -20.72 3.40 -15.46
C ASP A 148 -19.20 3.32 -15.59
N GLU A 149 -18.47 3.70 -14.54
CA GLU A 149 -17.01 3.50 -14.50
C GLU A 149 -16.66 2.02 -14.63
N MET A 150 -17.28 1.15 -13.81
CA MET A 150 -17.00 -0.28 -13.83
C MET A 150 -17.24 -0.87 -15.22
N LYS A 151 -18.36 -0.50 -15.87
CA LYS A 151 -18.68 -0.94 -17.24
C LYS A 151 -17.67 -0.40 -18.26
N ARG A 152 -17.30 0.87 -18.17
CA ARG A 152 -16.31 1.49 -19.08
C ARG A 152 -14.95 0.81 -18.97
N LEU A 153 -14.49 0.58 -17.74
CA LEU A 153 -13.20 -0.08 -17.49
C LEU A 153 -13.22 -1.54 -17.95
N SER A 154 -14.29 -2.29 -17.69
CA SER A 154 -14.41 -3.68 -18.14
C SER A 154 -14.47 -3.79 -19.67
N ASN A 155 -15.26 -2.95 -20.34
CA ASN A 155 -15.43 -3.02 -21.79
C ASN A 155 -14.16 -2.69 -22.57
N ASN A 156 -13.27 -1.86 -21.99
CA ASN A 156 -11.99 -1.58 -22.61
C ASN A 156 -11.12 -2.85 -22.70
N CYS A 157 -11.26 -3.80 -21.79
CA CYS A 157 -10.53 -5.07 -21.83
C CYS A 157 -11.03 -6.03 -22.92
N ASP A 158 -12.34 -6.08 -23.16
CA ASP A 158 -12.92 -6.96 -24.19
C ASP A 158 -12.47 -6.54 -25.61
N LYS A 159 -12.18 -5.25 -25.83
CA LYS A 159 -11.67 -4.74 -27.11
C LYS A 159 -10.20 -5.09 -27.37
N PHE A 160 -9.36 -5.16 -26.34
CA PHE A 160 -7.94 -5.49 -26.50
C PHE A 160 -7.72 -6.98 -26.85
N ILE A 161 -8.52 -7.89 -26.27
CA ILE A 161 -8.44 -9.33 -26.54
C ILE A 161 -8.75 -9.65 -28.02
N ILE A 162 -9.69 -8.92 -28.63
CA ILE A 162 -10.07 -9.11 -30.05
C ILE A 162 -8.99 -8.60 -31.01
N MET A 163 -8.17 -7.62 -30.60
CA MET A 163 -7.10 -7.08 -31.43
C MET A 163 -5.82 -7.92 -31.36
N SER A 164 -5.51 -8.53 -30.21
CA SER A 164 -4.33 -9.41 -30.05
C SER A 164 -4.50 -10.80 -30.66
N SER A 165 -5.72 -11.22 -31.00
CA SER A 165 -6.01 -12.49 -31.65
C SER A 165 -6.11 -12.39 -33.18
N LYS A 166 -5.79 -11.22 -33.75
CA LYS A 166 -5.84 -10.92 -35.20
C LYS A 166 -4.47 -10.57 -35.79
N LEU A 167 -3.40 -10.76 -35.02
CA LEU A 167 -2.00 -10.70 -35.43
C LEU A 167 -1.40 -12.10 -35.29
#